data_AF-A0A1Z5JW01-F1
#
_entry.id   AF-A0A1Z5JW01-F1
#
_cell.length_a   1.000
_cell.length_b   1.000
_cell.length_c   1.000
_cell.angle_alpha   90.00
_cell.angle_beta   90.00
_cell.angle_gamma   90.00
#
_symmetry.space_group_name_H-M   'P 1'
#
loop_
_entity.id
_entity.type
_entity.pdbx_description
1 polymer ?
#
loop_
_entity_poly.entity_id
_entity_poly.type
_entity_poly.pdbx_seq_one_letter_code
_entity_poly.pdbx_strand_id
1 'polypeptide(L)'
;MNCKGRNQCFSLLVIGFLVQAKAFTSIQCFSLLVIGFLVQAKAFTSIQTANKHRSSPLWNKNDGLDDFWRKFPSWSDDKPSDTLTTDNTSGLLQTIEVVTAPVQEILDEYSSGWVLSYADLRPDTSATTPGRIFLATNLAYLLAGLVLQFQGANELGLATDLCAAFSFQYHYQQLEVTNTVRAALLLDYVFAAFAMGLATFYLVTSVAVTSLFTMNVAVAVGLAVVSLGCLGLSWKYEYGQPYMFFHGLWHLASAGAGYAIGDLHNSVM
;
A
#
# COMPACT_ATOMS: atom_id res chain seq x y z
N MET A 1 -2.72 -12.13 55.03
CA MET A 1 -2.71 -11.37 53.77
C MET A 1 -1.42 -11.69 53.04
N ASN A 2 -1.47 -12.55 52.02
CA ASN A 2 -0.29 -13.10 51.35
C ASN A 2 -0.17 -12.51 49.94
N CYS A 3 0.94 -11.81 49.68
CA CYS A 3 1.30 -11.22 48.39
C CYS A 3 1.54 -12.32 47.32
N LYS A 4 0.63 -12.45 46.36
CA LYS A 4 0.77 -13.30 45.15
C LYS A 4 0.99 -12.51 43.85
N GLY A 5 1.18 -11.19 43.91
CA GLY A 5 1.15 -10.31 42.73
C GLY A 5 2.49 -9.91 42.09
N ARG A 6 3.65 -10.20 42.71
CA ARG A 6 4.94 -9.68 42.21
C ARG A 6 5.54 -10.44 41.03
N ASN A 7 5.28 -11.75 40.93
CA ASN A 7 5.91 -12.57 39.89
C ASN A 7 5.21 -12.46 38.52
N GLN A 8 3.91 -12.11 38.47
CA GLN A 8 3.19 -11.98 37.21
C GLN A 8 3.49 -10.68 36.47
N CYS A 9 3.65 -9.55 37.18
CA CYS A 9 4.09 -8.29 36.56
C CYS A 9 5.52 -8.40 35.99
N PHE A 10 6.42 -9.13 36.66
CA PHE A 10 7.80 -9.29 36.18
C PHE A 10 7.86 -10.12 34.89
N SER A 11 7.05 -11.18 34.77
CA SER A 11 6.98 -11.98 33.54
C SER A 11 6.41 -11.21 32.36
N LEU A 12 5.37 -10.38 32.55
CA LEU A 12 4.80 -9.56 31.48
C LEU A 12 5.77 -8.48 31.00
N LEU A 13 6.52 -7.86 31.92
CA LEU A 13 7.51 -6.83 31.59
C LEU A 13 8.71 -7.40 30.82
N VAL A 14 9.16 -8.62 31.18
CA VAL A 14 10.23 -9.33 30.46
C VAL A 14 9.78 -9.79 29.07
N ILE A 15 8.52 -10.24 28.91
CA ILE A 15 7.96 -10.60 27.60
C ILE A 15 7.82 -9.35 26.72
N GLY A 16 7.34 -8.22 27.26
CA GLY A 16 7.27 -6.94 26.55
C GLY A 16 8.63 -6.46 26.05
N PHE A 17 9.66 -6.50 26.91
CA PHE A 17 11.03 -6.14 26.52
C PHE A 17 11.62 -7.08 25.46
N LEU A 18 11.36 -8.39 25.55
CA LEU A 18 11.84 -9.37 24.57
C LEU A 18 11.13 -9.25 23.22
N VAL A 19 9.86 -8.84 23.20
CA VAL A 19 9.10 -8.58 21.97
C VAL A 19 9.54 -7.27 21.31
N GLN A 20 9.73 -6.19 22.08
CA GLN A 20 10.28 -4.93 21.57
C GLN A 20 11.71 -5.11 21.02
N ALA A 21 12.57 -5.84 21.73
CA ALA A 21 13.94 -6.11 21.27
C ALA A 21 13.95 -6.89 19.95
N LYS A 22 13.08 -7.91 19.80
CA LYS A 22 12.95 -8.69 18.56
C LYS A 22 12.37 -7.90 17.40
N ALA A 23 11.39 -7.02 17.64
CA ALA A 23 10.87 -6.12 16.62
C ALA A 23 11.95 -5.15 16.14
N PHE A 24 12.75 -4.58 17.05
CA PHE A 24 13.86 -3.71 16.72
C PHE A 24 14.97 -4.43 15.93
N THR A 25 15.28 -5.68 16.29
CA THR A 25 16.24 -6.49 15.51
C THR A 25 15.69 -6.84 14.13
N SER A 26 14.38 -7.10 14.00
CA SER A 26 13.76 -7.41 12.71
C SER A 26 13.75 -6.21 11.77
N ILE A 27 13.51 -5.00 12.29
CA ILE A 27 13.54 -3.75 11.51
C ILE A 27 14.98 -3.43 11.05
N GLN A 28 15.98 -3.62 11.92
CA GLN A 28 17.37 -3.45 11.56
C GLN A 28 17.86 -4.50 10.54
N CYS A 29 17.46 -5.77 10.70
CA CYS A 29 17.77 -6.81 9.72
C CYS A 29 17.12 -6.56 8.35
N PHE A 30 15.90 -6.02 8.31
CA PHE A 30 15.23 -5.69 7.05
C PHE A 30 15.88 -4.50 6.35
N SER A 31 16.27 -3.47 7.12
CA SER A 31 17.01 -2.30 6.62
C SER A 31 18.38 -2.71 6.04
N LEU A 32 19.08 -3.63 6.71
CA LEU A 32 20.36 -4.16 6.26
C LEU A 32 20.24 -5.13 5.07
N LEU A 33 19.13 -5.86 4.95
CA LEU A 33 18.80 -6.63 3.75
C LEU A 33 18.58 -5.72 2.55
N VAL A 34 17.79 -4.65 2.70
CA VAL A 34 17.55 -3.67 1.62
C VAL A 34 18.87 -2.98 1.23
N ILE A 35 19.70 -2.58 2.18
CA ILE A 35 21.03 -1.97 1.91
C ILE A 35 22.00 -3.00 1.29
N GLY A 36 21.99 -4.25 1.74
CA GLY A 36 22.83 -5.33 1.21
C GLY A 36 22.49 -5.68 -0.25
N PHE A 37 21.20 -5.70 -0.60
CA PHE A 37 20.73 -5.86 -1.96
C PHE A 37 21.12 -4.67 -2.86
N LEU A 38 21.03 -3.43 -2.34
CA LEU A 38 21.44 -2.21 -3.05
C LEU A 38 22.94 -2.18 -3.39
N VAL A 39 23.79 -2.78 -2.56
CA VAL A 39 25.25 -2.83 -2.78
C VAL A 39 25.63 -3.91 -3.82
N GLN A 40 24.92 -5.03 -3.88
CA GLN A 40 25.14 -6.07 -4.91
C GLN A 40 24.68 -5.64 -6.30
N ALA A 41 23.61 -4.84 -6.41
CA ALA A 41 23.09 -4.35 -7.69
C ALA A 41 24.07 -3.44 -8.45
N LYS A 42 24.99 -2.73 -7.75
CA LYS A 42 26.05 -1.94 -8.40
C LYS A 42 27.05 -2.75 -9.21
N ALA A 43 27.13 -4.07 -8.99
CA ALA A 43 28.12 -4.94 -9.64
C ALA A 43 27.62 -5.56 -10.95
N PHE A 44 26.32 -5.46 -11.28
CA PHE A 44 25.74 -6.14 -12.44
C PHE A 44 25.03 -5.16 -13.39
N THR A 45 25.76 -4.85 -14.46
CA THR A 45 25.30 -4.72 -15.85
C THR A 45 24.26 -3.66 -16.25
N SER A 46 24.75 -2.81 -17.17
CA SER A 46 24.08 -2.39 -18.41
C SER A 46 23.23 -3.50 -19.04
N ILE A 47 21.95 -3.23 -19.32
CA ILE A 47 21.20 -3.62 -20.54
C ILE A 47 19.86 -2.86 -20.55
N GLN A 48 19.47 -2.36 -21.72
CA GLN A 48 18.17 -1.72 -21.98
C GLN A 48 17.03 -2.75 -22.00
N THR A 49 15.90 -2.45 -21.37
CA THR A 49 14.68 -3.28 -21.44
C THR A 49 13.47 -2.46 -21.89
N ALA A 50 12.78 -2.97 -22.91
CA ALA A 50 11.62 -2.35 -23.54
C ALA A 50 10.33 -2.55 -22.72
N ASN A 51 9.61 -1.46 -22.47
CA ASN A 51 8.31 -1.45 -21.79
C ASN A 51 7.24 -2.20 -22.58
N LYS A 52 6.75 -3.31 -22.05
CA LYS A 52 5.55 -3.99 -22.54
C LYS A 52 4.45 -3.89 -21.48
N HIS A 53 3.40 -3.14 -21.79
CA HIS A 53 2.11 -3.21 -21.10
C HIS A 53 1.57 -4.63 -21.31
N ARG A 54 1.62 -5.50 -20.31
CA ARG A 54 0.95 -6.81 -20.34
C ARG A 54 -0.26 -6.73 -19.42
N SER A 55 -1.44 -6.56 -20.03
CA SER A 55 -2.71 -6.78 -19.35
C SER A 55 -2.77 -8.23 -18.83
N SER A 56 -3.34 -8.44 -17.65
CA SER A 56 -3.48 -9.77 -17.06
C SER A 56 -4.24 -10.72 -18.01
N PRO A 57 -3.76 -11.95 -18.25
CA PRO A 57 -4.47 -12.94 -19.09
C PRO A 57 -5.69 -13.57 -18.38
N LEU A 58 -5.97 -13.18 -17.14
CA LEU A 58 -6.88 -13.92 -16.26
C LEU A 58 -8.36 -13.67 -16.53
N TRP A 59 -8.78 -12.57 -17.16
CA TRP A 59 -10.20 -12.31 -17.38
C TRP A 59 -10.50 -11.50 -18.64
N ASN A 60 -10.83 -12.21 -19.72
CA ASN A 60 -11.57 -11.67 -20.85
C ASN A 60 -13.07 -11.93 -20.59
N LYS A 61 -13.77 -11.03 -19.89
CA LYS A 61 -15.24 -11.08 -19.72
C LYS A 61 -15.84 -9.67 -19.64
N ASN A 62 -16.26 -9.18 -20.80
CA ASN A 62 -17.09 -7.99 -20.96
C ASN A 62 -18.55 -8.43 -21.18
N ASP A 63 -19.24 -8.77 -20.10
CA ASP A 63 -20.62 -9.26 -20.19
C ASP A 63 -21.45 -8.69 -19.02
N GLY A 64 -21.93 -7.45 -19.18
CA GLY A 64 -23.14 -6.96 -18.51
C GLY A 64 -23.01 -5.85 -17.45
N LEU A 65 -21.86 -5.68 -16.80
CA LEU A 65 -21.65 -4.64 -15.76
C LEU A 65 -21.10 -3.30 -16.30
N ASP A 66 -20.58 -3.30 -17.52
CA ASP A 66 -20.09 -2.10 -18.22
C ASP A 66 -21.18 -1.06 -18.42
N ASP A 67 -22.44 -1.49 -18.49
CA ASP A 67 -23.59 -0.65 -18.76
C ASP A 67 -23.91 0.31 -17.60
N PHE A 68 -23.60 -0.09 -16.36
CA PHE A 68 -23.72 0.76 -15.19
C PHE A 68 -22.64 1.84 -15.17
N TRP A 69 -21.39 1.47 -15.46
CA TRP A 69 -20.26 2.40 -15.48
C TRP A 69 -20.31 3.38 -16.66
N ARG A 70 -20.88 2.98 -17.80
CA ARG A 70 -21.19 3.89 -18.92
C ARG A 70 -22.33 4.87 -18.61
N LYS A 71 -23.25 4.52 -17.71
CA LYS A 71 -24.41 5.33 -17.28
C LYS A 71 -24.12 6.16 -16.03
N PHE A 72 -23.03 5.87 -15.33
CA PHE A 72 -22.51 6.76 -14.30
C PHE A 72 -22.26 8.11 -14.96
N PRO A 73 -22.70 9.25 -14.38
CA PRO A 73 -22.50 10.55 -14.98
C PRO A 73 -21.02 10.70 -15.31
N SER A 74 -20.68 10.84 -16.59
CA SER A 74 -19.31 11.09 -17.01
C SER A 74 -18.83 12.32 -16.25
N TRP A 75 -17.86 12.14 -15.36
CA TRP A 75 -17.38 13.21 -14.47
C TRP A 75 -16.50 14.24 -15.20
N SER A 76 -16.54 14.33 -16.53
CA SER A 76 -15.76 15.34 -17.25
C SER A 76 -16.36 15.71 -18.62
N ASP A 77 -16.59 17.02 -18.77
CA ASP A 77 -16.59 17.76 -20.05
C ASP A 77 -15.17 18.28 -20.39
N ASP A 78 -14.16 17.92 -19.59
CA ASP A 78 -12.80 18.41 -19.76
C ASP A 78 -12.06 17.62 -20.83
N LYS A 79 -11.69 18.30 -21.91
CA LYS A 79 -10.83 17.73 -22.97
C LYS A 79 -9.47 17.37 -22.39
N PRO A 80 -8.91 16.19 -22.73
CA PRO A 80 -7.53 15.87 -22.38
C PRO A 80 -6.63 16.95 -22.97
N SER A 81 -5.81 17.58 -22.14
CA SER A 81 -4.80 18.52 -22.62
C SER A 81 -3.69 17.72 -23.31
N ASP A 82 -3.65 17.80 -24.63
CA ASP A 82 -2.54 17.31 -25.45
C ASP A 82 -1.27 18.13 -25.16
N THR A 83 -0.58 17.87 -24.05
CA THR A 83 0.86 18.13 -23.84
C THR A 83 1.24 17.99 -22.37
N LEU A 84 2.07 16.99 -22.06
CA LEU A 84 3.23 17.08 -21.17
C LEU A 84 3.92 15.71 -21.06
N THR A 85 4.58 15.27 -22.14
CA THR A 85 5.70 14.33 -22.00
C THR A 85 6.88 15.10 -21.43
N THR A 86 6.82 15.45 -20.14
CA THR A 86 8.02 15.87 -19.41
C THR A 86 8.70 14.62 -18.88
N ASP A 87 9.75 14.23 -19.60
CA ASP A 87 10.79 13.27 -19.26
C ASP A 87 11.64 13.77 -18.06
N ASN A 88 10.95 14.21 -17.00
CA ASN A 88 11.53 14.75 -15.76
C ASN A 88 11.36 13.75 -14.62
N THR A 89 11.25 12.45 -14.90
CA THR A 89 11.36 11.42 -13.87
C THR A 89 12.75 11.55 -13.25
N SER A 90 12.77 12.21 -12.08
CA SER A 90 13.93 12.45 -11.24
C SER A 90 14.86 11.22 -11.25
N GLY A 91 16.17 11.43 -11.40
CA GLY A 91 17.16 10.35 -11.52
C GLY A 91 17.08 9.28 -10.42
N LEU A 92 16.41 9.58 -9.29
CA LEU A 92 16.06 8.61 -8.26
C LEU A 92 15.14 7.48 -8.75
N LEU A 93 14.03 7.77 -9.44
CA LEU A 93 13.10 6.73 -9.91
C LEU A 93 13.71 5.85 -10.99
N GLN A 94 14.51 6.46 -11.86
CA GLN A 94 15.28 5.71 -12.85
C GLN A 94 16.34 4.81 -12.18
N THR A 95 16.97 5.30 -11.11
CA THR A 95 17.88 4.47 -10.29
C THR A 95 17.13 3.33 -9.61
N ILE A 96 15.93 3.59 -9.08
CA ILE A 96 15.06 2.57 -8.48
C ILE A 96 14.66 1.52 -9.52
N GLU A 97 14.30 1.92 -10.74
CA GLU A 97 13.98 0.98 -11.83
C GLU A 97 15.16 0.04 -12.09
N VAL A 98 16.38 0.58 -12.23
CA VAL A 98 17.60 -0.22 -12.44
C VAL A 98 17.87 -1.18 -11.27
N VAL A 99 17.70 -0.70 -10.03
CA VAL A 99 17.92 -1.51 -8.83
C VAL A 99 16.87 -2.61 -8.69
N THR A 100 15.62 -2.34 -9.07
CA THR A 100 14.51 -3.28 -8.90
C THR A 100 14.35 -4.24 -10.06
N ALA A 101 14.94 -3.96 -11.23
CA ALA A 101 14.82 -4.77 -12.44
C ALA A 101 15.03 -6.29 -12.20
N PRO A 102 16.06 -6.76 -11.44
CA PRO A 102 16.22 -8.19 -11.18
C PRO A 102 15.03 -8.81 -10.45
N VAL A 103 14.44 -8.08 -9.50
CA VAL A 103 13.27 -8.53 -8.76
C VAL A 103 12.04 -8.55 -9.67
N GLN A 104 11.88 -7.55 -10.53
CA GLN A 104 10.79 -7.50 -11.50
C GLN A 104 10.85 -8.66 -12.49
N GLU A 105 12.05 -9.03 -12.97
CA GLU A 105 12.26 -10.17 -13.87
C GLU A 105 11.89 -11.50 -13.23
N ILE A 106 12.35 -11.73 -12.00
CA ILE A 106 12.00 -12.92 -11.20
C ILE A 106 10.48 -13.00 -11.03
N LEU A 107 9.86 -11.89 -10.64
CA LEU A 107 8.42 -11.79 -10.45
C LEU A 107 7.64 -12.03 -11.75
N ASP A 108 8.14 -11.55 -12.88
CA ASP A 108 7.54 -11.81 -14.19
C ASP A 108 7.62 -13.28 -14.59
N GLU A 109 8.77 -13.93 -14.35
CA GLU A 109 8.94 -15.35 -14.65
C GLU A 109 7.97 -16.19 -13.82
N TYR A 110 7.88 -15.95 -12.51
CA TYR A 110 7.01 -16.71 -11.61
C TYR A 110 5.51 -16.44 -11.82
N SER A 111 5.14 -15.21 -12.19
CA SER A 111 3.74 -14.81 -12.33
C SER A 111 3.25 -14.76 -13.78
N SER A 112 4.10 -15.13 -14.75
CA SER A 112 3.85 -14.88 -16.18
C SER A 112 3.56 -13.39 -16.50
N GLY A 113 4.19 -12.48 -15.76
CA GLY A 113 4.03 -11.03 -15.88
C GLY A 113 2.76 -10.46 -15.24
N TRP A 114 2.00 -11.28 -14.49
CA TRP A 114 0.77 -10.84 -13.84
C TRP A 114 1.00 -9.95 -12.63
N VAL A 115 2.00 -10.27 -11.79
CA VAL A 115 2.11 -9.64 -10.47
C VAL A 115 2.41 -8.14 -10.54
N LEU A 116 3.20 -7.71 -11.52
CA LEU A 116 3.48 -6.29 -11.78
C LEU A 116 2.67 -5.72 -12.96
N SER A 117 1.59 -6.40 -13.35
CA SER A 117 0.59 -5.81 -14.24
C SER A 117 -0.19 -4.74 -13.48
N TYR A 118 -0.57 -3.67 -14.18
CA TYR A 118 -1.30 -2.54 -13.62
C TYR A 118 -2.46 -2.13 -14.52
N ALA A 119 -3.47 -1.53 -13.90
CA ALA A 119 -4.68 -1.09 -14.60
C ALA A 119 -4.38 0.06 -15.57
N ASP A 120 -5.03 0.04 -16.74
CA ASP A 120 -4.99 1.14 -17.71
C ASP A 120 -6.03 2.20 -17.35
N LEU A 121 -5.58 3.40 -16.99
CA LEU A 121 -6.44 4.49 -16.53
C LEU A 121 -6.83 5.48 -17.63
N ARG A 122 -6.37 5.26 -18.87
CA ARG A 122 -6.66 6.19 -19.97
C ARG A 122 -8.17 6.27 -20.25
N PRO A 123 -8.68 7.45 -20.62
CA PRO A 123 -7.94 8.67 -20.95
C PRO A 123 -7.59 9.57 -19.73
N ASP A 124 -7.89 9.15 -18.50
CA ASP A 124 -7.67 9.97 -17.30
C ASP A 124 -6.17 10.11 -16.98
N THR A 125 -5.74 11.32 -16.59
CA THR A 125 -4.36 11.68 -16.23
C THR A 125 -4.30 12.40 -14.88
N SER A 126 -3.12 12.71 -14.34
CA SER A 126 -2.99 13.47 -13.09
C SER A 126 -3.57 14.89 -13.18
N ALA A 127 -3.75 15.40 -14.40
CA ALA A 127 -4.35 16.71 -14.64
C ALA A 127 -5.88 16.68 -14.66
N THR A 128 -6.50 15.53 -14.93
CA THR A 128 -7.97 15.38 -15.00
C THR A 128 -8.62 15.36 -13.62
N THR A 129 -9.89 15.77 -13.53
CA THR A 129 -10.65 15.74 -12.25
C THR A 129 -10.69 14.33 -11.64
N PRO A 130 -11.03 13.25 -12.38
CA PRO A 130 -10.98 11.89 -11.85
C PRO A 130 -9.60 11.49 -11.33
N GLY A 131 -8.53 11.79 -12.09
CA GLY A 131 -7.16 11.50 -11.67
C GLY A 131 -6.73 12.25 -10.40
N ARG A 132 -7.09 13.54 -10.27
CA ARG A 132 -6.81 14.32 -9.04
C ARG A 132 -7.53 13.76 -7.82
N ILE A 133 -8.80 13.39 -7.97
CA ILE A 133 -9.60 12.80 -6.88
C ILE A 133 -8.99 11.45 -6.48
N PHE A 134 -8.62 10.63 -7.47
CA PHE A 134 -7.98 9.35 -7.23
C PHE A 134 -6.67 9.52 -6.46
N LEU A 135 -5.79 10.42 -6.90
CA LEU A 135 -4.55 10.73 -6.19
C LEU A 135 -4.80 11.26 -4.78
N ALA A 136 -5.81 12.13 -4.60
CA ALA A 136 -6.17 12.69 -3.31
C ALA A 136 -6.61 11.65 -2.28
N THR A 137 -7.06 10.46 -2.69
CA THR A 137 -7.40 9.39 -1.74
C THR A 137 -6.19 8.91 -0.91
N ASN A 138 -4.97 9.06 -1.44
CA ASN A 138 -3.72 8.79 -0.71
C ASN A 138 -3.50 9.77 0.46
N LEU A 139 -4.10 10.96 0.42
CA LEU A 139 -4.04 11.89 1.56
C LEU A 139 -4.71 11.33 2.81
N ALA A 140 -5.73 10.46 2.66
CA ALA A 140 -6.35 9.82 3.81
C ALA A 140 -5.37 8.90 4.55
N TYR A 141 -4.53 8.17 3.80
CA TYR A 141 -3.47 7.35 4.37
C TYR A 141 -2.42 8.20 5.09
N LEU A 142 -1.93 9.27 4.45
CA LEU A 142 -0.97 10.19 5.05
C LEU A 142 -1.52 10.85 6.34
N LEU A 143 -2.77 11.30 6.31
CA LEU A 143 -3.41 11.89 7.50
C LEU A 143 -3.58 10.85 8.61
N ALA A 144 -3.96 9.61 8.27
CA ALA A 144 -4.05 8.53 9.25
C ALA A 144 -2.69 8.24 9.89
N GLY A 145 -1.61 8.17 9.10
CA GLY A 145 -0.26 7.94 9.62
C GLY A 145 0.23 9.06 10.54
N LEU A 146 -0.03 10.32 10.20
CA LEU A 146 0.25 11.47 11.09
C LEU A 146 -0.55 11.39 12.39
N VAL A 147 -1.85 11.09 12.32
CA VAL A 147 -2.70 10.96 13.51
C VAL A 147 -2.21 9.82 14.41
N LEU A 148 -1.84 8.68 13.84
CA LEU A 148 -1.29 7.54 14.58
C LEU A 148 0.00 7.91 15.32
N GLN A 149 0.88 8.70 14.71
CA GLN A 149 2.07 9.24 15.39
C GLN A 149 1.70 10.15 16.56
N PHE A 150 0.73 11.06 16.39
CA PHE A 150 0.26 11.91 17.50
C PHE A 150 -0.39 11.13 18.63
N GLN A 151 -0.95 9.96 18.35
CA GLN A 151 -1.52 9.05 19.36
C GLN A 151 -0.45 8.17 20.04
N GLY A 152 0.80 8.20 19.59
CA GLY A 152 1.90 7.41 20.16
C GLY A 152 2.17 6.08 19.44
N ALA A 153 1.38 5.72 18.43
CA ALA A 153 1.60 4.54 17.58
C ALA A 153 2.60 4.86 16.45
N ASN A 154 3.82 5.26 16.82
CA ASN A 154 4.80 5.85 15.92
C ASN A 154 5.22 4.92 14.78
N GLU A 155 5.46 3.63 15.06
CA GLU A 155 5.91 2.68 14.04
C GLU A 155 4.79 2.40 13.03
N LEU A 156 3.56 2.22 13.50
CA LEU A 156 2.40 2.04 12.63
C LEU A 156 2.13 3.28 11.80
N GLY A 157 2.23 4.47 12.41
CA GLY A 157 2.06 5.74 11.71
C GLY A 157 3.12 5.97 10.63
N LEU A 158 4.40 5.71 10.92
CA LEU A 158 5.48 5.80 9.93
C LEU A 158 5.31 4.80 8.79
N ALA A 159 4.93 3.55 9.08
CA ALA A 159 4.65 2.55 8.05
C ALA A 159 3.49 2.99 7.14
N THR A 160 2.47 3.60 7.73
CA THR A 160 1.30 4.14 7.02
C THR A 160 1.68 5.32 6.12
N ASP A 161 2.51 6.25 6.60
CA ASP A 161 3.00 7.39 5.80
C ASP A 161 3.87 6.94 4.63
N LEU A 162 4.77 5.96 4.84
CA LEU A 162 5.59 5.40 3.77
C LEU A 162 4.71 4.71 2.71
N CYS A 163 3.74 3.90 3.15
CA CYS A 163 2.75 3.30 2.24
C CYS A 163 2.00 4.39 1.44
N ALA A 164 1.56 5.47 2.08
CA ALA A 164 0.91 6.59 1.40
C ALA A 164 1.79 7.23 0.31
N ALA A 165 3.06 7.46 0.62
CA ALA A 165 4.00 8.12 -0.28
C ALA A 165 4.30 7.25 -1.52
N PHE A 166 4.57 5.95 -1.33
CA PHE A 166 4.86 5.04 -2.44
C PHE A 166 3.61 4.69 -3.25
N SER A 167 2.45 4.57 -2.61
CA SER A 167 1.17 4.39 -3.31
C SER A 167 0.81 5.61 -4.15
N PHE A 168 0.94 6.83 -3.61
CA PHE A 168 0.77 8.06 -4.38
C PHE A 168 1.72 8.09 -5.59
N GLN A 169 3.00 7.76 -5.37
CA GLN A 169 3.98 7.74 -6.44
C GLN A 169 3.60 6.75 -7.53
N TYR A 170 3.21 5.53 -7.17
CA TYR A 170 2.74 4.53 -8.13
C TYR A 170 1.56 5.04 -8.95
N HIS A 171 0.50 5.52 -8.31
CA HIS A 171 -0.69 5.99 -9.02
C HIS A 171 -0.45 7.24 -9.86
N TYR A 172 0.46 8.12 -9.44
CA TYR A 172 0.89 9.24 -10.27
C TYR A 172 1.57 8.73 -11.56
N GLN A 173 2.54 7.81 -11.43
CA GLN A 173 3.22 7.23 -12.59
C GLN A 173 2.23 6.44 -13.47
N GLN A 174 1.25 5.78 -12.87
CA GLN A 174 0.19 5.03 -13.55
C GLN A 174 -0.70 5.94 -14.42
N LEU A 175 -1.12 7.10 -13.88
CA LEU A 175 -1.91 8.10 -14.61
C LEU A 175 -1.11 8.77 -15.73
N GLU A 176 0.19 8.95 -15.56
CA GLU A 176 1.08 9.56 -16.56
C GLU A 176 1.67 8.54 -17.57
N VAL A 177 1.41 7.24 -17.37
CA VAL A 177 1.85 6.13 -18.23
C VAL A 177 3.37 6.18 -18.50
N THR A 178 4.17 6.24 -17.44
CA THR A 178 5.63 6.38 -17.57
C THR A 178 6.36 5.04 -17.70
N ASN A 179 7.67 5.08 -17.94
CA ASN A 179 8.52 3.88 -17.93
C ASN A 179 8.83 3.33 -16.53
N THR A 180 8.43 4.03 -15.46
CA THR A 180 8.77 3.68 -14.06
C THR A 180 7.58 3.14 -13.26
N VAL A 181 6.41 2.95 -13.91
CA VAL A 181 5.20 2.47 -13.22
C VAL A 181 5.44 1.15 -12.51
N ARG A 182 6.18 0.24 -13.14
CA ARG A 182 6.41 -1.11 -12.61
C ARG A 182 7.30 -1.11 -11.36
N ALA A 183 8.39 -0.35 -11.37
CA ALA A 183 9.19 -0.18 -10.15
C ALA A 183 8.42 0.54 -9.05
N ALA A 184 7.63 1.56 -9.40
CA ALA A 184 6.79 2.26 -8.44
C ALA A 184 5.75 1.31 -7.81
N LEU A 185 5.11 0.46 -8.60
CA LEU A 185 4.18 -0.58 -8.14
C LEU A 185 4.86 -1.60 -7.21
N LEU A 186 6.08 -2.03 -7.54
CA LEU A 186 6.82 -2.96 -6.67
C LEU A 186 7.09 -2.33 -5.30
N LEU A 187 7.50 -1.06 -5.27
CA LEU A 187 7.70 -0.36 -4.00
C LEU A 187 6.40 -0.18 -3.23
N ASP A 188 5.32 0.22 -3.90
CA ASP A 188 3.99 0.30 -3.30
C ASP A 188 3.61 -1.02 -2.62
N TYR A 189 3.74 -2.16 -3.31
CA TYR A 189 3.47 -3.48 -2.74
C TYR A 189 4.33 -3.81 -1.51
N VAL A 190 5.62 -3.47 -1.53
CA VAL A 190 6.50 -3.70 -0.38
C VAL A 190 6.02 -2.91 0.84
N PHE A 191 5.71 -1.62 0.66
CA PHE A 191 5.29 -0.77 1.77
C PHE A 191 3.85 -1.02 2.22
N ALA A 192 2.94 -1.38 1.30
CA ALA A 192 1.60 -1.84 1.62
C ALA A 192 1.64 -3.13 2.44
N ALA A 193 2.43 -4.12 2.02
CA ALA A 193 2.60 -5.37 2.78
C ALA A 193 3.20 -5.12 4.18
N PHE A 194 4.18 -4.21 4.27
CA PHE A 194 4.77 -3.82 5.55
C PHE A 194 3.75 -3.15 6.48
N ALA A 195 2.99 -2.17 5.99
CA ALA A 195 1.97 -1.48 6.77
C ALA A 195 0.84 -2.43 7.21
N MET A 196 0.35 -3.29 6.31
CA MET A 196 -0.66 -4.30 6.63
C MET A 196 -0.15 -5.33 7.65
N GLY A 197 1.10 -5.78 7.51
CA GLY A 197 1.73 -6.69 8.47
C GLY A 197 1.84 -6.09 9.87
N LEU A 198 2.26 -4.82 9.96
CA LEU A 198 2.37 -4.12 11.22
C LEU A 198 1.00 -3.84 11.85
N ALA A 199 0.02 -3.41 11.07
CA ALA A 199 -1.36 -3.23 11.53
C ALA A 199 -1.95 -4.55 12.07
N THR A 200 -1.71 -5.67 11.37
CA THR A 200 -2.15 -7.00 11.81
C THR A 200 -1.48 -7.38 13.14
N PHE A 201 -0.17 -7.12 13.29
CA PHE A 201 0.55 -7.34 14.53
C PHE A 201 -0.03 -6.52 15.69
N TYR A 202 -0.30 -5.23 15.47
CA TYR A 202 -0.94 -4.34 16.45
C TYR A 202 -2.33 -4.85 16.86
N LEU A 203 -3.15 -5.25 15.89
CA LEU A 203 -4.49 -5.79 16.17
C LEU A 203 -4.43 -7.07 17.00
N VAL A 204 -3.61 -8.05 16.59
CA VAL A 204 -3.52 -9.35 17.27
C VAL A 204 -3.01 -9.20 18.70
N THR A 205 -1.99 -8.37 18.91
CA THR A 205 -1.43 -8.12 20.25
C THR A 205 -2.44 -7.41 21.16
N SER A 206 -3.17 -6.43 20.63
CA SER A 206 -4.18 -5.69 21.40
C SER A 206 -5.37 -6.58 21.79
N VAL A 207 -5.84 -7.45 20.90
CA VAL A 207 -6.90 -8.43 21.19
C VAL A 207 -6.43 -9.47 22.22
N ALA A 208 -5.17 -9.91 22.13
CA ALA A 208 -4.61 -10.86 23.08
C ALA A 208 -4.54 -10.31 24.52
N VAL A 209 -4.32 -9.00 24.67
CA VAL A 209 -4.25 -8.34 25.99
C VAL A 209 -5.65 -8.07 26.56
N THR A 210 -6.60 -7.64 25.72
CA THR A 210 -7.91 -7.19 26.20
C THR A 210 -8.90 -8.30 26.52
N SER A 211 -8.75 -9.51 25.95
CA SER A 211 -9.68 -10.64 26.11
C SER A 211 -11.16 -10.33 25.80
N LEU A 212 -11.45 -9.17 25.20
CA LEU A 212 -12.79 -8.66 24.91
C LEU A 212 -12.84 -8.12 23.48
N PHE A 213 -13.85 -8.54 22.73
CA PHE A 213 -14.24 -7.86 21.49
C PHE A 213 -14.84 -6.51 21.85
N THR A 214 -14.09 -5.43 21.64
CA THR A 214 -14.56 -4.05 21.81
C THR A 214 -15.19 -3.54 20.52
N MET A 215 -15.95 -2.44 20.60
CA MET A 215 -16.45 -1.75 19.41
C MET A 215 -15.32 -1.35 18.46
N ASN A 216 -14.13 -1.00 18.98
CA ASN A 216 -12.96 -0.67 18.17
C ASN A 216 -12.44 -1.87 17.37
N VAL A 217 -12.43 -3.09 17.95
CA VAL A 217 -12.09 -4.32 17.20
C VAL A 217 -13.09 -4.56 16.08
N ALA A 218 -14.39 -4.43 16.36
CA ALA A 218 -15.43 -4.63 15.35
C ALA A 218 -15.32 -3.62 14.20
N VAL A 219 -15.05 -2.35 14.50
CA VAL A 219 -14.83 -1.29 13.51
C VAL A 219 -13.57 -1.57 12.68
N ALA A 220 -12.45 -1.90 13.34
CA ALA A 220 -11.19 -2.22 12.66
C ALA A 220 -11.34 -3.39 11.68
N VAL A 221 -11.95 -4.50 12.13
CA VAL A 221 -12.19 -5.69 11.29
C VAL A 221 -13.19 -5.38 10.18
N GLY A 222 -14.28 -4.67 10.48
CA GLY A 222 -15.28 -4.29 9.50
C GLY A 222 -14.68 -3.44 8.36
N LEU A 223 -13.89 -2.44 8.71
CA LEU A 223 -13.19 -1.60 7.73
C LEU A 223 -12.16 -2.40 6.95
N ALA A 224 -11.39 -3.29 7.59
CA ALA A 224 -10.44 -4.16 6.90
C ALA A 224 -11.14 -5.08 5.87
N VAL A 225 -12.31 -5.63 6.20
CA VAL A 225 -13.10 -6.45 5.27
C VAL A 225 -13.58 -5.62 4.08
N VAL A 226 -14.12 -4.43 4.32
CA VAL A 226 -14.54 -3.51 3.25
C VAL A 226 -13.35 -3.17 2.36
N SER A 227 -12.21 -2.87 2.97
CA SER A 227 -10.94 -2.62 2.29
C SER A 227 -10.61 -3.78 1.36
N LEU A 228 -10.42 -4.99 1.89
CA LEU A 228 -10.04 -6.16 1.08
C LEU A 228 -11.05 -6.46 -0.04
N GLY A 229 -12.34 -6.22 0.20
CA GLY A 229 -13.37 -6.30 -0.81
C GLY A 229 -13.16 -5.29 -1.96
N CYS A 230 -12.85 -4.03 -1.63
CA CYS A 230 -12.55 -2.98 -2.61
C CYS A 230 -11.25 -3.26 -3.39
N LEU A 231 -10.22 -3.78 -2.73
CA LEU A 231 -8.99 -4.22 -3.41
C LEU A 231 -9.28 -5.35 -4.41
N GLY A 232 -10.04 -6.37 -4.00
CA GLY A 232 -10.45 -7.47 -4.89
C GLY A 232 -11.29 -7.00 -6.08
N LEU A 233 -12.16 -6.00 -5.88
CA LEU A 233 -12.90 -5.37 -6.98
C LEU A 233 -12.00 -4.53 -7.89
N SER A 234 -10.93 -3.95 -7.37
CA SER A 234 -9.94 -3.22 -8.19
C SER A 234 -9.19 -4.17 -9.13
N TRP A 235 -8.86 -5.38 -8.69
CA TRP A 235 -8.32 -6.43 -9.57
C TRP A 235 -9.35 -7.01 -10.52
N LYS A 236 -10.64 -6.97 -10.18
CA LYS A 236 -11.69 -7.36 -11.12
C LYS A 236 -11.84 -6.34 -12.24
N TYR A 237 -11.76 -5.06 -11.90
CA TYR A 237 -11.91 -3.95 -12.82
C TYR A 237 -10.56 -3.24 -13.02
N GLU A 238 -9.62 -3.89 -13.72
CA GLU A 238 -8.29 -3.34 -14.02
C GLU A 238 -8.30 -2.28 -15.14
N TYR A 239 -9.31 -1.40 -15.16
CA TYR A 239 -9.42 -0.34 -16.16
C TYR A 239 -10.20 0.89 -15.65
N GLY A 240 -9.77 2.06 -16.10
CA GLY A 240 -10.48 3.34 -16.04
C GLY A 240 -11.02 3.74 -14.67
N GLN A 241 -12.17 4.42 -14.68
CA GLN A 241 -12.84 4.93 -13.47
C GLN A 241 -13.30 3.87 -12.47
N PRO A 242 -13.79 2.69 -12.87
CA PRO A 242 -14.13 1.63 -11.92
C PRO A 242 -12.95 1.23 -11.05
N TYR A 243 -11.75 1.08 -11.64
CA TYR A 243 -10.51 0.85 -10.89
C TYR A 243 -10.29 1.97 -9.88
N MET A 244 -10.24 3.23 -10.34
CA MET A 244 -9.95 4.38 -9.49
C MET A 244 -10.94 4.52 -8.33
N PHE A 245 -12.21 4.22 -8.56
CA PHE A 245 -13.24 4.26 -7.53
C PHE A 245 -13.01 3.19 -6.45
N PHE A 246 -12.90 1.92 -6.84
CA PHE A 246 -12.71 0.84 -5.86
C PHE A 246 -11.36 0.93 -5.18
N HIS A 247 -10.31 1.31 -5.90
CA HIS A 247 -8.98 1.47 -5.34
C HIS A 247 -8.90 2.67 -4.40
N GLY A 248 -9.60 3.76 -4.73
CA GLY A 248 -9.79 4.89 -3.81
C GLY A 248 -10.55 4.50 -2.54
N LEU A 249 -11.61 3.68 -2.65
CA LEU A 249 -12.31 3.14 -1.47
C LEU A 249 -11.44 2.19 -0.65
N TRP A 250 -10.58 1.40 -1.30
CA TRP A 250 -9.53 0.63 -0.62
C TRP A 250 -8.73 1.57 0.26
N HIS A 251 -8.20 2.67 -0.27
CA HIS A 251 -7.40 3.64 0.51
C HIS A 251 -8.12 4.19 1.73
N LEU A 252 -9.36 4.63 1.56
CA LEU A 252 -10.14 5.23 2.66
C LEU A 252 -10.45 4.19 3.74
N ALA A 253 -10.87 2.99 3.35
CA ALA A 253 -11.23 1.93 4.28
C ALA A 253 -10.01 1.41 5.05
N SER A 254 -8.87 1.23 4.38
CA SER A 254 -7.62 0.81 5.02
C SER A 254 -7.07 1.86 5.98
N ALA A 255 -7.14 3.15 5.62
CA ALA A 255 -6.73 4.24 6.50
C ALA A 255 -7.60 4.27 7.77
N GLY A 256 -8.92 4.12 7.62
CA GLY A 256 -9.84 3.99 8.74
C GLY A 256 -9.57 2.76 9.61
N ALA A 257 -9.27 1.61 8.99
CA ALA A 257 -8.90 0.40 9.71
C ALA A 257 -7.61 0.60 10.52
N GLY A 258 -6.57 1.16 9.90
CA GLY A 258 -5.30 1.48 10.55
C GLY A 258 -5.47 2.41 11.75
N TYR A 259 -6.27 3.47 11.59
CA TYR A 259 -6.63 4.39 12.68
C TYR A 259 -7.30 3.65 13.85
N ALA A 260 -8.34 2.85 13.56
CA ALA A 260 -9.06 2.10 14.59
C ALA A 260 -8.16 1.08 15.33
N ILE A 261 -7.22 0.47 14.61
CA ILE A 261 -6.22 -0.44 15.18
C ILE A 261 -5.26 0.33 16.11
N GLY A 262 -4.78 1.50 15.70
CA GLY A 262 -3.89 2.32 16.53
C GLY A 262 -4.58 2.84 17.79
N ASP A 263 -5.81 3.35 17.67
CA ASP A 263 -6.62 3.78 18.81
C ASP A 263 -6.84 2.62 19.81
N LEU A 264 -7.18 1.43 19.29
CA LEU A 264 -7.27 0.23 20.11
C LEU A 264 -5.94 -0.08 20.82
N HIS A 265 -4.83 -0.09 20.10
CA HIS A 265 -3.52 -0.43 20.66
C HIS A 265 -3.12 0.52 21.79
N ASN A 266 -3.31 1.82 21.59
CA ASN A 266 -2.97 2.85 22.58
C ASN A 266 -3.92 2.83 23.79
N SER A 267 -5.14 2.31 23.65
CA SER A 267 -6.07 2.18 24.77
C SER A 267 -5.75 1.02 25.73
N VAL A 268 -4.83 0.12 25.34
CA VAL A 268 -4.60 -1.15 26.05
C VAL A 268 -3.14 -1.38 26.48
N MET A 269 -2.21 -0.57 25.95
CA MET A 269 -0.78 -0.60 26.26
C MET A 269 -0.37 0.65 27.03
#